data_AF-A0A7S2CBR6-F1
#
_entry.id   AF-A0A7S2CBR6-F1
#
_cell.length_a   1.000
_cell.length_b   1.000
_cell.length_c   1.000
_cell.angle_alpha   90.00
_cell.angle_beta   90.00
_cell.angle_gamma   90.00
#
_symmetry.space_group_name_H-M   'P 1'
#
loop_
_entity.id
_entity.type
_entity.pdbx_description
1 polymer ?
#
loop_
_entity_poly.entity_id
_entity_poly.type
_entity_poly.pdbx_seq_one_letter_code
_entity_poly.pdbx_strand_id
1 'polypeptide(L)'
;NHLVFSPSDDLPQLNPRTDAEYRDNNQVAVASHERWSSRIGYNGDSANQSASLGGHLAYANPPGHAHTVYALLAFPAPLVEGSGGPLPPRDLFNAHPEWFWPRGAMISGQVCWSNASLVRYLTAQVRRVLTSQPAATALSISQMDNDHVCADASESSINAREGAKSGAMLLALSAIAETLEVDHPHVVLDTLAYTWSRTPPAHPTRALHRNVVVRLCTIEADFAHPLTHPHNILFMQDLRAWSDLSKRLYVWDYITNFGGYLLPFPNWNVLVPNLRVLHAHGVRGVFEEGTYNTRGGDLVQLKDYVLGRAMWNISIDAAATTDEFLLAYYGADGGRAVRAYMQMVTRAARDAYVHSTMWSDDFLGP
;
A
#
# COMPACT_ATOMS: atom_id res chain seq x y z
N ASN A 1 -7.57 7.46 -50.37
CA ASN A 1 -7.56 6.06 -49.93
C ASN A 1 -7.98 5.97 -48.48
N HIS A 2 -9.26 5.68 -48.26
CA HIS A 2 -9.87 5.46 -46.95
C HIS A 2 -9.30 4.19 -46.33
N LEU A 3 -8.75 4.29 -45.11
CA LEU A 3 -8.49 3.13 -44.28
C LEU A 3 -9.72 2.91 -43.41
N VAL A 4 -10.56 1.98 -43.86
CA VAL A 4 -11.65 1.41 -43.06
C VAL A 4 -11.00 0.33 -42.19
N PHE A 5 -10.90 0.58 -40.89
CA PHE A 5 -10.63 -0.46 -39.92
C PHE A 5 -11.92 -1.24 -39.67
N SER A 6 -12.03 -2.45 -40.23
CA SER A 6 -12.94 -3.46 -39.70
C SER A 6 -12.34 -3.93 -38.39
N PRO A 7 -13.01 -3.82 -37.23
CA PRO A 7 -12.56 -4.53 -36.05
C PRO A 7 -12.64 -6.02 -36.39
N SER A 8 -11.50 -6.72 -36.33
CA SER A 8 -11.57 -8.17 -36.20
C SER A 8 -12.19 -8.44 -34.83
N ASP A 9 -13.27 -9.21 -34.78
CA ASP A 9 -13.92 -9.64 -33.54
C ASP A 9 -12.99 -10.47 -32.62
N ASP A 10 -11.81 -10.84 -33.12
CA ASP A 10 -10.72 -11.41 -32.33
C ASP A 10 -9.72 -10.31 -31.93
N LEU A 11 -10.11 -9.49 -30.94
CA LEU A 11 -9.12 -8.80 -30.14
C LEU A 11 -8.21 -9.86 -29.50
N PRO A 12 -6.87 -9.71 -29.55
CA PRO A 12 -5.99 -10.66 -28.88
C PRO A 12 -6.39 -10.74 -27.41
N GLN A 13 -6.67 -11.95 -26.92
CA GLN A 13 -6.83 -12.14 -25.48
C GLN A 13 -5.53 -11.74 -24.81
N LEU A 14 -5.54 -10.58 -24.15
CA LEU A 14 -4.47 -10.18 -23.26
C LEU A 14 -4.31 -11.31 -22.25
N ASN A 15 -3.14 -11.94 -22.22
CA ASN A 15 -2.82 -12.97 -21.25
C ASN A 15 -3.07 -12.38 -19.85
N PRO A 16 -4.07 -12.86 -19.07
CA PRO A 16 -4.46 -12.24 -17.81
C PRO A 16 -3.43 -12.45 -16.69
N ARG A 17 -2.32 -13.17 -16.96
CA ARG A 17 -1.22 -13.35 -16.02
C ARG A 17 -0.41 -12.06 -15.92
N THR A 18 -0.82 -11.25 -14.97
CA THR A 18 -0.06 -10.10 -14.48
C THR A 18 0.84 -10.56 -13.32
N ASP A 19 2.03 -9.97 -13.18
CA ASP A 19 3.00 -10.38 -12.16
C ASP A 19 2.56 -9.99 -10.73
N ALA A 20 1.64 -9.01 -10.60
CA ALA A 20 1.01 -8.63 -9.33
C ALA A 20 -0.52 -8.56 -9.48
N GLU A 21 -1.26 -9.07 -8.49
CA GLU A 21 -2.73 -8.97 -8.35
C GLU A 21 -3.20 -7.51 -8.17
N TYR A 22 -2.47 -6.72 -7.39
CA TYR A 22 -2.77 -5.30 -7.11
C TYR A 22 -1.59 -4.41 -7.51
N ARG A 23 -1.86 -3.40 -8.34
CA ARG A 23 -0.87 -2.51 -8.95
C ARG A 23 -1.42 -1.11 -8.88
N ASP A 24 -0.93 -0.34 -7.92
CA ASP A 24 -1.47 0.97 -7.63
C ASP A 24 -0.38 2.02 -7.44
N ASN A 25 -0.74 3.24 -7.80
CA ASN A 25 0.08 4.42 -7.67
C ASN A 25 -0.86 5.62 -7.60
N ASN A 26 -0.71 6.44 -6.57
CA ASN A 26 -1.57 7.60 -6.32
C ASN A 26 -1.03 8.93 -6.86
N GLN A 27 0.02 8.94 -7.69
CA GLN A 27 0.44 10.16 -8.38
C GLN A 27 -0.73 10.78 -9.15
N VAL A 28 -0.95 12.09 -8.99
CA VAL A 28 -2.12 12.78 -9.57
C VAL A 28 -2.25 12.56 -11.07
N ALA A 29 -1.14 12.50 -11.81
CA ALA A 29 -1.16 12.28 -13.26
C ALA A 29 -1.79 10.92 -13.64
N VAL A 30 -1.50 9.86 -12.88
CA VAL A 30 -2.07 8.52 -13.05
C VAL A 30 -3.51 8.47 -12.55
N ALA A 31 -3.76 8.96 -11.32
CA ALA A 31 -5.06 8.88 -10.67
C ALA A 31 -6.16 9.63 -11.43
N SER A 32 -5.81 10.72 -12.11
CA SER A 32 -6.78 11.58 -12.82
C SER A 32 -7.09 11.17 -14.27
N HIS A 33 -6.39 10.18 -14.85
CA HIS A 33 -6.54 9.81 -16.27
C HIS A 33 -6.78 8.30 -16.46
N GLU A 34 -8.05 7.90 -16.45
CA GLU A 34 -8.51 6.51 -16.62
C GLU A 34 -7.84 5.76 -17.79
N ARG A 35 -7.82 6.37 -18.99
CA ARG A 35 -7.23 5.74 -20.17
C ARG A 35 -5.72 5.53 -20.05
N TRP A 36 -5.04 6.47 -19.39
CA TRP A 36 -3.61 6.37 -19.19
C TRP A 36 -3.28 5.25 -18.21
N SER A 37 -3.91 5.27 -17.03
CA SER A 37 -3.70 4.26 -16.00
C SER A 37 -4.02 2.85 -16.51
N SER A 38 -5.10 2.69 -17.29
CA SER A 38 -5.47 1.41 -17.90
C SER A 38 -4.43 0.96 -18.91
N ARG A 39 -3.94 1.88 -19.77
CA ARG A 39 -2.96 1.57 -20.82
C ARG A 39 -1.61 1.11 -20.25
N ILE A 40 -1.19 1.67 -19.12
CA ILE A 40 0.07 1.29 -18.47
C ILE A 40 -0.09 0.16 -17.46
N GLY A 41 -1.31 -0.37 -17.29
CA GLY A 41 -1.55 -1.61 -16.56
C GLY A 41 -1.80 -1.46 -15.06
N TYR A 42 -2.03 -0.25 -14.54
CA TYR A 42 -2.52 -0.08 -13.17
C TYR A 42 -3.91 -0.69 -13.03
N ASN A 43 -4.26 -1.15 -11.83
CA ASN A 43 -5.58 -1.69 -11.51
C ASN A 43 -6.06 -1.39 -10.08
N GLY A 44 -5.35 -0.55 -9.34
CA GLY A 44 -5.66 -0.28 -7.94
C GLY A 44 -6.73 0.77 -7.71
N ASP A 45 -6.88 1.15 -6.44
CA ASP A 45 -7.94 2.03 -5.92
C ASP A 45 -7.73 3.49 -6.33
N SER A 46 -6.47 3.91 -6.45
CA SER A 46 -6.13 5.30 -6.78
C SER A 46 -6.35 5.61 -8.26
N ALA A 47 -6.28 4.60 -9.12
CA ALA A 47 -6.56 4.73 -10.52
C ALA A 47 -8.08 4.81 -10.73
N ASN A 48 -8.59 5.95 -11.20
CA ASN A 48 -10.02 6.16 -11.52
C ASN A 48 -10.46 5.32 -12.74
N GLN A 49 -10.36 4.00 -12.65
CA GLN A 49 -10.65 3.05 -13.71
C GLN A 49 -12.01 2.43 -13.51
N SER A 50 -12.82 2.44 -14.57
CA SER A 50 -14.01 1.61 -14.61
C SER A 50 -13.64 0.14 -14.82
N ALA A 51 -14.41 -0.76 -14.20
CA ALA A 51 -14.27 -2.21 -14.41
C ALA A 51 -14.35 -2.61 -15.90
N SER A 52 -14.94 -1.76 -16.75
CA SER A 52 -15.07 -1.97 -18.20
C SER A 52 -13.74 -1.92 -18.97
N LEU A 53 -12.69 -1.32 -18.40
CA LEU A 53 -11.38 -1.20 -19.04
C LEU A 53 -10.38 -2.30 -18.65
N GLY A 54 -10.83 -3.28 -17.88
CA GLY A 54 -10.08 -4.49 -17.56
C GLY A 54 -9.29 -4.38 -16.25
N GLY A 55 -9.78 -5.09 -15.22
CA GLY A 55 -9.12 -5.26 -13.93
C GLY A 55 -9.12 -3.97 -13.10
N HIS A 56 -10.03 -3.86 -12.15
CA HIS A 56 -10.02 -2.82 -11.13
C HIS A 56 -10.28 -3.49 -9.78
N LEU A 57 -9.32 -3.36 -8.86
CA LEU A 57 -9.47 -3.76 -7.47
C LEU A 57 -9.95 -2.53 -6.72
N ALA A 58 -11.24 -2.52 -6.38
CA ALA A 58 -11.90 -1.44 -5.67
C ALA A 58 -11.87 -1.70 -4.17
N TYR A 59 -11.34 -0.74 -3.40
CA TYR A 59 -11.55 -0.74 -1.96
C TYR A 59 -12.95 -0.21 -1.64
N ALA A 60 -13.59 -0.80 -0.63
CA ALA A 60 -14.80 -0.21 -0.06
C ALA A 60 -14.49 1.20 0.46
N ASN A 61 -15.18 2.21 -0.06
CA ASN A 61 -14.99 3.60 0.30
C ASN A 61 -16.33 4.34 0.40
N PRO A 62 -16.75 4.76 1.62
CA PRO A 62 -16.09 4.53 2.92
C PRO A 62 -16.00 3.02 3.29
N PRO A 63 -15.08 2.59 4.18
CA PRO A 63 -14.26 3.42 5.10
C PRO A 63 -12.97 4.00 4.51
N GLY A 64 -12.53 3.57 3.32
CA GLY A 64 -11.32 4.05 2.68
C GLY A 64 -10.19 3.02 2.64
N HIS A 65 -8.99 3.48 2.31
CA HIS A 65 -7.84 2.63 1.94
C HIS A 65 -6.97 2.18 3.12
N ALA A 66 -6.85 3.01 4.16
CA ALA A 66 -6.01 2.77 5.34
C ALA A 66 -6.54 3.54 6.56
N HIS A 67 -6.06 3.20 7.75
CA HIS A 67 -6.48 3.74 9.06
C HIS A 67 -8.00 3.74 9.28
N THR A 68 -8.63 2.61 8.94
CA THR A 68 -10.09 2.53 8.76
C THR A 68 -10.88 2.08 9.97
N VAL A 69 -10.24 1.55 11.02
CA VAL A 69 -10.99 0.84 12.08
C VAL A 69 -12.03 1.73 12.77
N TYR A 70 -11.74 3.02 12.99
CA TYR A 70 -12.73 3.94 13.55
C TYR A 70 -13.84 4.31 12.56
N ALA A 71 -13.54 4.48 11.27
CA ALA A 71 -14.56 4.69 10.24
C ALA A 71 -15.49 3.48 10.11
N LEU A 72 -14.96 2.26 10.24
CA LEU A 72 -15.76 1.02 10.28
C LEU A 72 -16.69 0.97 11.50
N LEU A 73 -16.19 1.37 12.67
CA LEU A 73 -17.01 1.46 13.87
C LEU A 73 -18.11 2.53 13.74
N ALA A 74 -17.83 3.64 13.05
CA ALA A 74 -18.77 4.74 12.84
C ALA A 74 -19.81 4.45 11.75
N PHE A 75 -19.53 3.54 10.81
CA PHE A 75 -20.32 3.36 9.60
C PHE A 75 -21.83 3.15 9.90
N PRO A 76 -22.74 3.86 9.19
CA PRO A 76 -22.51 4.74 8.04
C PRO A 76 -22.24 6.22 8.38
N ALA A 77 -22.09 6.57 9.66
CA ALA A 77 -21.78 7.94 10.05
C ALA A 77 -20.36 8.33 9.62
N PRO A 78 -20.11 9.61 9.29
CA PRO A 78 -18.76 10.09 9.02
C PRO A 78 -17.89 9.99 10.28
N LEU A 79 -16.60 9.73 10.05
CA LEU A 79 -15.60 9.76 11.11
C LEU A 79 -15.40 11.20 11.61
N VAL A 80 -15.15 11.35 12.90
CA VAL A 80 -14.90 12.66 13.52
C VAL A 80 -13.40 12.84 13.73
N GLU A 81 -12.87 13.95 13.23
CA GLU A 81 -11.47 14.35 13.42
C GLU A 81 -11.27 15.11 14.74
N GLY A 82 -10.17 14.83 15.43
CA GLY A 82 -9.67 15.57 16.57
C GLY A 82 -8.34 16.26 16.27
N SER A 83 -7.79 16.99 17.25
CA SER A 83 -6.51 17.70 17.10
C SER A 83 -5.29 16.79 16.89
N GLY A 84 -5.43 15.49 17.16
CA GLY A 84 -4.39 14.46 16.96
C GLY A 84 -4.79 13.38 15.98
N GLY A 85 -5.74 13.66 15.08
CA GLY A 85 -6.30 12.70 14.12
C GLY A 85 -7.64 12.10 14.56
N PRO A 86 -8.08 11.01 13.91
CA PRO A 86 -9.45 10.55 14.04
C PRO A 86 -9.77 10.00 15.44
N LEU A 87 -10.97 10.33 15.93
CA LEU A 87 -11.44 9.92 17.25
C LEU A 87 -12.34 8.68 17.17
N PRO A 88 -12.37 7.83 18.22
CA PRO A 88 -13.33 6.74 18.29
C PRO A 88 -14.77 7.28 18.31
N PRO A 89 -15.76 6.54 17.76
CA PRO A 89 -17.16 6.98 17.79
C PRO A 89 -17.64 7.15 19.24
N ARG A 90 -18.11 8.36 19.58
CA ARG A 90 -18.40 8.76 20.98
C ARG A 90 -19.33 7.79 21.70
N ASP A 91 -20.41 7.37 21.06
CA ASP A 91 -21.40 6.49 21.69
C ASP A 91 -20.81 5.10 21.99
N LEU A 92 -19.98 4.57 21.08
CA LEU A 92 -19.27 3.31 21.29
C LEU A 92 -18.18 3.47 22.35
N PHE A 93 -17.45 4.58 22.38
CA PHE A 93 -16.45 4.83 23.42
C PHE A 93 -17.07 4.87 24.82
N ASN A 94 -18.24 5.50 24.95
CA ASN A 94 -18.95 5.59 26.23
C ASN A 94 -19.56 4.24 26.65
N ALA A 95 -20.15 3.49 25.71
CA ALA A 95 -20.80 2.21 25.99
C ALA A 95 -19.82 1.04 26.15
N HIS A 96 -18.71 1.10 25.41
CA HIS A 96 -17.69 0.06 25.32
C HIS A 96 -16.28 0.66 25.50
N PRO A 97 -15.97 1.31 26.63
CA PRO A 97 -14.63 1.84 26.88
C PRO A 97 -13.55 0.74 26.83
N GLU A 98 -13.95 -0.53 26.96
CA GLU A 98 -13.09 -1.69 26.84
C GLU A 98 -12.60 -2.03 25.42
N TRP A 99 -13.16 -1.39 24.40
CA TRP A 99 -12.71 -1.57 23.03
C TRP A 99 -11.55 -0.68 22.64
N PHE A 100 -11.26 0.37 23.42
CA PHE A 100 -10.37 1.44 23.01
C PHE A 100 -9.14 1.54 23.90
N TRP A 101 -8.06 2.08 23.36
CA TRP A 101 -6.83 2.39 24.08
C TRP A 101 -6.26 3.73 23.62
N PRO A 102 -5.74 4.59 24.54
CA PRO A 102 -5.69 4.40 25.99
C PRO A 102 -7.07 4.48 26.67
N ARG A 103 -7.17 3.89 27.86
CA ARG A 103 -8.43 3.89 28.63
C ARG A 103 -8.73 5.27 29.22
N GLY A 104 -10.01 5.63 29.23
CA GLY A 104 -10.51 6.82 29.91
C GLY A 104 -10.25 8.15 29.19
N ALA A 105 -9.54 8.16 28.06
CA ALA A 105 -9.30 9.35 27.26
C ALA A 105 -9.76 9.13 25.82
N MET A 106 -10.74 9.91 25.36
CA MET A 106 -11.24 9.85 23.99
C MET A 106 -10.30 10.63 23.06
N ILE A 107 -9.21 9.97 22.65
CA ILE A 107 -8.17 10.51 21.79
C ILE A 107 -7.99 9.66 20.53
N SER A 108 -7.17 10.13 19.59
CA SER A 108 -6.65 9.28 18.51
C SER A 108 -5.80 8.18 19.13
N GLY A 109 -6.31 6.95 19.06
CA GLY A 109 -5.82 5.80 19.81
C GLY A 109 -5.90 4.53 18.97
N GLN A 110 -5.96 3.37 19.62
CA GLN A 110 -6.19 2.09 18.94
C GLN A 110 -7.40 1.37 19.53
N VAL A 111 -7.85 0.33 18.82
CA VAL A 111 -8.77 -0.65 19.40
C VAL A 111 -8.00 -1.80 20.05
N CYS A 112 -8.63 -2.49 21.00
CA CYS A 112 -8.11 -3.71 21.62
C CYS A 112 -8.69 -4.95 20.92
N TRP A 113 -7.95 -5.48 19.95
CA TRP A 113 -8.31 -6.60 19.07
C TRP A 113 -8.61 -7.91 19.81
N SER A 114 -8.08 -8.09 21.03
CA SER A 114 -8.37 -9.27 21.85
C SER A 114 -9.82 -9.33 22.36
N ASN A 115 -10.57 -8.23 22.25
CA ASN A 115 -11.93 -8.14 22.77
C ASN A 115 -12.96 -8.81 21.83
N ALA A 116 -13.55 -9.92 22.27
CA ALA A 116 -14.51 -10.67 21.45
C ALA A 116 -15.81 -9.90 21.10
N SER A 117 -16.28 -8.96 21.93
CA SER A 117 -17.48 -8.17 21.59
C SER A 117 -17.18 -7.12 20.52
N LEU A 118 -15.98 -6.51 20.55
CA LEU A 118 -15.48 -5.66 19.47
C LEU A 118 -15.41 -6.43 18.15
N VAL A 119 -14.77 -7.60 18.14
CA VAL A 119 -14.59 -8.40 16.90
C VAL A 119 -15.95 -8.79 16.30
N ARG A 120 -16.94 -9.16 17.12
CA ARG A 120 -18.31 -9.42 16.64
C ARG A 120 -18.96 -8.17 16.05
N TYR A 121 -18.80 -7.01 16.70
CA TYR A 121 -19.35 -5.76 16.22
C TYR A 121 -18.71 -5.34 14.88
N LEU A 122 -17.38 -5.39 14.78
CA LEU A 122 -16.64 -5.13 13.55
C LEU A 122 -17.06 -6.09 12.43
N THR A 123 -17.22 -7.38 12.70
CA THR A 123 -17.70 -8.35 11.70
C THR A 123 -19.06 -7.94 11.12
N ALA A 124 -19.98 -7.49 11.97
CA ALA A 124 -21.29 -7.01 11.53
C ALA A 124 -21.19 -5.71 10.71
N GLN A 125 -20.30 -4.78 11.09
CA GLN A 125 -20.08 -3.54 10.34
C GLN A 125 -19.44 -3.79 8.98
N VAL A 126 -18.43 -4.65 8.91
CA VAL A 126 -17.80 -5.04 7.63
C VAL A 126 -18.83 -5.68 6.71
N ARG A 127 -19.66 -6.60 7.20
CA ARG A 127 -20.77 -7.17 6.40
C ARG A 127 -21.71 -6.09 5.87
N ARG A 128 -22.08 -5.10 6.69
CA ARG A 128 -22.94 -3.98 6.27
C ARG A 128 -22.29 -3.16 5.16
N VAL A 129 -21.00 -2.81 5.30
CA VAL A 129 -20.26 -2.07 4.29
C VAL A 129 -20.26 -2.85 2.96
N LEU A 130 -19.85 -4.12 2.98
CA LEU A 130 -19.78 -4.95 1.77
C LEU A 130 -21.15 -5.20 1.12
N THR A 131 -22.21 -5.32 1.93
CA THR A 131 -23.59 -5.41 1.42
C THR A 131 -24.02 -4.11 0.71
N SER A 132 -23.60 -2.96 1.23
CA SER A 132 -23.91 -1.66 0.61
C SER A 132 -23.04 -1.34 -0.61
N GLN A 133 -21.92 -2.03 -0.78
CA GLN A 133 -20.92 -1.81 -1.84
C GLN A 133 -20.57 -3.13 -2.54
N PRO A 134 -21.49 -3.73 -3.29
CA PRO A 134 -21.30 -5.07 -3.89
C PRO A 134 -20.20 -5.13 -4.97
N ALA A 135 -19.69 -3.98 -5.42
CA ALA A 135 -18.58 -3.90 -6.37
C ALA A 135 -17.21 -3.89 -5.68
N ALA A 136 -17.15 -3.74 -4.35
CA ALA A 136 -15.89 -3.73 -3.61
C ALA A 136 -15.25 -5.13 -3.64
N THR A 137 -13.98 -5.18 -4.01
CA THR A 137 -13.17 -6.41 -4.02
C THR A 137 -12.18 -6.47 -2.87
N ALA A 138 -11.95 -5.34 -2.21
CA ALA A 138 -11.15 -5.25 -1.00
C ALA A 138 -11.82 -4.33 0.03
N LEU A 139 -11.48 -4.54 1.30
CA LEU A 139 -11.85 -3.65 2.38
C LEU A 139 -10.71 -3.59 3.38
N SER A 140 -10.25 -2.39 3.71
CA SER A 140 -9.19 -2.20 4.70
C SER A 140 -9.78 -2.25 6.11
N ILE A 141 -9.20 -3.07 6.99
CA ILE A 141 -9.43 -3.12 8.43
C ILE A 141 -8.06 -2.95 9.09
N SER A 142 -7.66 -1.70 9.33
CA SER A 142 -6.30 -1.40 9.77
C SER A 142 -6.26 -0.52 11.01
N GLN A 143 -5.16 -0.64 11.75
CA GLN A 143 -4.80 0.25 12.86
C GLN A 143 -4.85 1.73 12.49
N MET A 144 -5.10 2.57 13.50
CA MET A 144 -4.99 4.03 13.36
C MET A 144 -3.53 4.48 13.30
N ASP A 145 -3.27 5.69 12.80
CA ASP A 145 -1.93 6.21 12.62
C ASP A 145 -1.35 6.84 13.90
N ASN A 146 -1.01 5.98 14.87
CA ASN A 146 -0.38 6.37 16.14
C ASN A 146 0.23 5.14 16.85
N ASP A 147 1.04 5.43 17.88
CA ASP A 147 1.72 4.43 18.71
C ASP A 147 0.96 4.01 19.97
N HIS A 148 -0.33 4.37 20.11
CA HIS A 148 -1.16 3.99 21.26
C HIS A 148 -1.64 2.53 21.18
N VAL A 149 -0.72 1.59 20.99
CA VAL A 149 -1.00 0.15 20.94
C VAL A 149 -1.75 -0.28 22.19
N CYS A 150 -2.80 -1.09 22.02
CA CYS A 150 -3.52 -1.61 23.17
C CYS A 150 -2.57 -2.45 24.05
N ALA A 151 -2.56 -2.12 25.34
CA ALA A 151 -1.71 -2.77 26.34
C ALA A 151 -2.56 -3.43 27.44
N ASP A 152 -3.79 -3.84 27.11
CA ASP A 152 -4.58 -4.64 28.03
C ASP A 152 -3.92 -6.02 28.27
N ALA A 153 -4.23 -6.65 29.41
CA ALA A 153 -3.57 -7.90 29.81
C ALA A 153 -3.87 -9.07 28.86
N SER A 154 -5.04 -9.10 28.25
CA SER A 154 -5.47 -10.16 27.34
C SER A 154 -4.72 -10.08 26.00
N GLU A 155 -4.68 -8.89 25.42
CA GLU A 155 -3.95 -8.57 24.20
C GLU A 155 -2.45 -8.73 24.39
N SER A 156 -1.90 -8.23 25.50
CA SER A 156 -0.49 -8.41 25.84
C SER A 156 -0.12 -9.89 25.96
N SER A 157 -0.99 -10.72 26.55
CA SER A 157 -0.77 -12.16 26.63
C SER A 157 -0.78 -12.83 25.25
N ILE A 158 -1.71 -12.46 24.38
CA ILE A 158 -1.76 -12.97 22.99
C ILE A 158 -0.50 -12.56 22.24
N ASN A 159 -0.16 -11.28 22.24
CA ASN A 159 0.98 -10.74 21.52
C ASN A 159 2.30 -11.36 21.99
N ALA A 160 2.44 -11.62 23.29
CA ALA A 160 3.60 -12.33 23.84
C ALA A 160 3.69 -13.78 23.36
N ARG A 161 2.56 -14.51 23.28
CA ARG A 161 2.55 -15.89 22.75
C ARG A 161 2.85 -15.94 21.26
N GLU A 162 2.29 -15.01 20.48
CA GLU A 162 2.52 -14.91 19.03
C GLU A 162 3.93 -14.39 18.70
N GLY A 163 4.59 -13.76 19.66
CA GLY A 163 5.90 -13.13 19.49
C GLY A 163 5.86 -11.83 18.69
N ALA A 164 4.69 -11.18 18.58
CA ALA A 164 4.52 -9.92 17.85
C ALA A 164 3.35 -9.09 18.40
N LYS A 165 3.48 -7.76 18.35
CA LYS A 165 2.41 -6.81 18.74
C LYS A 165 1.18 -6.87 17.84
N SER A 166 1.32 -7.39 16.62
CA SER A 166 0.24 -7.59 15.65
C SER A 166 -0.55 -8.88 15.88
N GLY A 167 -0.13 -9.75 16.82
CA GLY A 167 -0.71 -11.07 17.03
C GLY A 167 -2.23 -11.06 17.22
N ALA A 168 -2.73 -10.29 18.20
CA ALA A 168 -4.16 -10.18 18.46
C ALA A 168 -4.95 -9.61 17.26
N MET A 169 -4.38 -8.62 16.56
CA MET A 169 -4.98 -8.03 15.36
C MET A 169 -5.15 -9.07 14.24
N LEU A 170 -4.10 -9.84 13.93
CA LEU A 170 -4.13 -10.85 12.87
C LEU A 170 -5.09 -12.01 13.19
N LEU A 171 -5.18 -12.39 14.47
CA LEU A 171 -6.16 -13.38 14.93
C LEU A 171 -7.59 -12.85 14.75
N ALA A 172 -7.87 -11.60 15.12
CA ALA A 172 -9.18 -10.98 14.92
C ALA A 172 -9.54 -10.90 13.43
N LEU A 173 -8.64 -10.39 12.60
CA LEU A 173 -8.85 -10.25 11.15
C LEU A 173 -9.10 -11.58 10.47
N SER A 174 -8.35 -12.62 10.83
CA SER A 174 -8.58 -13.96 10.29
C SER A 174 -9.95 -14.52 10.69
N ALA A 175 -10.48 -14.19 11.87
CA ALA A 175 -11.81 -14.63 12.32
C ALA A 175 -12.94 -13.86 11.60
N ILE A 176 -12.73 -12.57 11.37
CA ILE A 176 -13.63 -11.74 10.55
C ILE A 176 -13.66 -12.29 9.12
N ALA A 177 -12.49 -12.56 8.52
CA ALA A 177 -12.38 -13.09 7.16
C ALA A 177 -13.07 -14.46 7.02
N GLU A 178 -12.84 -15.37 7.96
CA GLU A 178 -13.48 -16.69 8.01
C GLU A 178 -15.01 -16.58 8.06
N THR A 179 -15.54 -15.63 8.84
CA THR A 179 -16.99 -15.40 8.94
C THR A 179 -17.58 -14.81 7.66
N LEU A 180 -16.88 -13.87 7.03
CA LEU A 180 -17.37 -13.14 5.86
C LEU A 180 -17.21 -13.91 4.56
N GLU A 181 -16.29 -14.85 4.49
CA GLU A 181 -16.04 -15.66 3.29
C GLU A 181 -17.29 -16.43 2.84
N VAL A 182 -18.20 -16.78 3.75
CA VAL A 182 -19.47 -17.45 3.43
C VAL A 182 -20.33 -16.60 2.48
N ASP A 183 -20.39 -15.30 2.72
CA ASP A 183 -21.25 -14.36 2.01
C ASP A 183 -20.48 -13.55 0.92
N HIS A 184 -19.17 -13.35 1.13
CA HIS A 184 -18.29 -12.49 0.32
C HIS A 184 -16.94 -13.17 0.00
N PRO A 185 -16.92 -14.36 -0.63
CA PRO A 185 -15.68 -15.12 -0.86
C PRO A 185 -14.68 -14.44 -1.79
N HIS A 186 -15.14 -13.46 -2.59
CA HIS A 186 -14.33 -12.69 -3.53
C HIS A 186 -13.61 -11.49 -2.89
N VAL A 187 -13.97 -11.13 -1.65
CA VAL A 187 -13.42 -9.95 -0.98
C VAL A 187 -12.18 -10.31 -0.18
N VAL A 188 -11.15 -9.49 -0.30
CA VAL A 188 -9.97 -9.52 0.57
C VAL A 188 -10.08 -8.45 1.66
N LEU A 189 -9.69 -8.80 2.89
CA LEU A 189 -9.56 -7.89 4.02
C LEU A 189 -8.09 -7.49 4.13
N ASP A 190 -7.82 -6.21 3.90
CA ASP A 190 -6.47 -5.67 3.97
C ASP A 190 -6.17 -5.09 5.35
N THR A 191 -4.92 -5.19 5.78
CA THR A 191 -4.43 -4.56 6.99
C THR A 191 -2.97 -4.13 6.82
N LEU A 192 -2.50 -3.26 7.70
CA LEU A 192 -1.14 -2.73 7.62
C LEU A 192 -0.18 -3.54 8.50
N ALA A 193 1.04 -3.70 8.02
CA ALA A 193 2.21 -4.07 8.81
C ALA A 193 3.20 -2.91 8.73
N TYR A 194 3.03 -1.93 9.63
CA TYR A 194 3.92 -0.77 9.75
C TYR A 194 3.99 -0.29 11.20
N THR A 195 5.03 0.46 11.54
CA THR A 195 5.34 0.92 12.91
C THR A 195 5.24 -0.23 13.93
N TRP A 196 4.22 -0.22 14.80
CA TRP A 196 4.09 -1.20 15.86
C TRP A 196 3.63 -2.58 15.38
N SER A 197 2.97 -2.68 14.22
CA SER A 197 2.51 -3.96 13.65
C SER A 197 3.46 -4.54 12.61
N ARG A 198 4.57 -3.85 12.32
CA ARG A 198 5.53 -4.18 11.27
C ARG A 198 6.07 -5.61 11.36
N THR A 199 6.52 -6.01 12.55
CA THR A 199 7.15 -7.32 12.77
C THR A 199 6.10 -8.44 12.72
N PRO A 200 6.30 -9.50 11.91
CA PRO A 200 5.40 -10.64 11.86
C PRO A 200 5.44 -11.47 13.15
N PRO A 201 4.37 -12.21 13.48
CA PRO A 201 4.39 -13.24 14.51
C PRO A 201 5.53 -14.24 14.32
N ALA A 202 6.38 -14.39 15.34
CA ALA A 202 7.43 -15.40 15.36
C ALA A 202 6.87 -16.81 15.65
N HIS A 203 5.73 -16.87 16.34
CA HIS A 203 5.11 -18.11 16.82
C HIS A 203 3.60 -18.09 16.51
N PRO A 204 3.21 -18.05 15.23
CA PRO A 204 1.80 -17.96 14.84
C PRO A 204 1.01 -19.13 15.42
N THR A 205 0.01 -18.87 16.27
CA THR A 205 -0.80 -19.98 16.84
C THR A 205 -1.78 -20.58 15.84
N ARG A 206 -2.04 -19.88 14.73
CA ARG A 206 -2.79 -20.38 13.57
C ARG A 206 -2.30 -19.74 12.27
N ALA A 207 -2.62 -20.37 11.15
CA ALA A 207 -2.38 -19.81 9.84
C ALA A 207 -3.22 -18.54 9.61
N LEU A 208 -2.62 -17.53 8.95
CA LEU A 208 -3.33 -16.35 8.47
C LEU A 208 -4.38 -16.77 7.43
N HIS A 209 -5.61 -16.26 7.57
CA HIS A 209 -6.68 -16.62 6.64
C HIS A 209 -6.37 -16.14 5.21
N ARG A 210 -6.72 -16.93 4.18
CA ARG A 210 -6.35 -16.65 2.77
C ARG A 210 -6.92 -15.33 2.21
N ASN A 211 -8.04 -14.87 2.78
CA ASN A 211 -8.65 -13.59 2.42
C ASN A 211 -8.11 -12.42 3.24
N VAL A 212 -7.09 -12.63 4.10
CA VAL A 212 -6.39 -11.52 4.76
C VAL A 212 -5.16 -11.17 3.95
N VAL A 213 -5.10 -9.91 3.52
CA VAL A 213 -3.92 -9.26 2.96
C VAL A 213 -3.19 -8.54 4.08
N VAL A 214 -1.87 -8.68 4.11
CA VAL A 214 -1.00 -7.86 4.93
C VAL A 214 -0.25 -6.94 3.99
N ARG A 215 -0.27 -5.65 4.26
CA ARG A 215 0.46 -4.63 3.50
C ARG A 215 1.65 -4.13 4.30
N LEU A 216 2.84 -4.63 3.97
CA LEU A 216 4.10 -4.27 4.60
C LEU A 216 4.61 -2.94 4.04
N CYS A 217 4.93 -1.96 4.89
CA CYS A 217 5.40 -0.65 4.45
C CYS A 217 6.93 -0.55 4.38
N THR A 218 7.48 0.22 3.45
CA THR A 218 8.93 0.49 3.35
C THR A 218 9.33 1.79 4.07
N ILE A 219 8.53 2.31 5.01
CA ILE A 219 8.68 3.67 5.55
C ILE A 219 10.06 4.01 6.16
N GLU A 220 10.74 3.03 6.73
CA GLU A 220 12.09 3.15 7.31
C GLU A 220 13.21 2.73 6.33
N ALA A 221 12.89 2.48 5.06
CA ALA A 221 13.87 2.10 4.05
C ALA A 221 14.70 3.29 3.57
N ASP A 222 15.91 2.98 3.11
CA ASP A 222 16.72 3.83 2.27
C ASP A 222 16.23 3.74 0.83
N PHE A 223 15.63 4.81 0.33
CA PHE A 223 15.07 4.87 -1.02
C PHE A 223 16.12 5.19 -2.11
N ALA A 224 17.34 5.59 -1.75
CA ALA A 224 18.42 5.81 -2.72
C ALA A 224 19.12 4.50 -3.12
N HIS A 225 19.01 3.46 -2.29
CA HIS A 225 19.58 2.14 -2.50
C HIS A 225 18.50 1.08 -2.75
N PRO A 226 18.81 -0.01 -3.47
CA PRO A 226 17.87 -1.12 -3.62
C PRO A 226 17.48 -1.72 -2.26
N LEU A 227 16.30 -2.33 -2.18
CA LEU A 227 15.85 -3.02 -0.95
C LEU A 227 16.81 -4.13 -0.49
N THR A 228 17.62 -4.69 -1.40
CA THR A 228 18.66 -5.68 -1.06
C THR A 228 19.92 -5.09 -0.45
N HIS A 229 20.06 -3.77 -0.39
CA HIS A 229 21.23 -3.12 0.20
C HIS A 229 21.27 -3.33 1.73
N PRO A 230 22.45 -3.43 2.38
CA PRO A 230 22.55 -3.60 3.84
C PRO A 230 21.79 -2.58 4.69
N HIS A 231 21.58 -1.35 4.19
CA HIS A 231 20.76 -0.33 4.87
C HIS A 231 19.31 -0.79 5.07
N ASN A 232 18.81 -1.65 4.18
CA ASN A 232 17.44 -2.13 4.15
C ASN A 232 17.30 -3.53 4.76
N ILE A 233 18.30 -3.99 5.54
CA ILE A 233 18.34 -5.37 6.05
C ILE A 233 17.14 -5.72 6.93
N LEU A 234 16.66 -4.78 7.76
CA LEU A 234 15.50 -5.00 8.64
C LEU A 234 14.22 -5.20 7.81
N PHE A 235 14.00 -4.35 6.80
CA PHE A 235 12.88 -4.56 5.87
C PHE A 235 12.99 -5.92 5.16
N MET A 236 14.17 -6.31 4.70
CA MET A 236 14.35 -7.61 4.04
C MET A 236 14.15 -8.80 4.97
N GLN A 237 14.43 -8.65 6.28
CA GLN A 237 14.10 -9.67 7.28
C GLN A 237 12.59 -9.79 7.45
N ASP A 238 11.88 -8.66 7.61
CA ASP A 238 10.42 -8.64 7.72
C ASP A 238 9.77 -9.19 6.43
N LEU A 239 10.22 -8.78 5.24
CA LEU A 239 9.71 -9.26 3.96
C LEU A 239 9.79 -10.78 3.83
N ARG A 240 10.93 -11.38 4.20
CA ARG A 240 11.11 -12.84 4.17
C ARG A 240 10.16 -13.52 5.15
N ALA A 241 10.11 -13.06 6.40
CA ALA A 241 9.26 -13.65 7.41
C ALA A 241 7.76 -13.52 7.08
N TRP A 242 7.33 -12.38 6.50
CA TRP A 242 5.98 -12.19 6.01
C TRP A 242 5.66 -13.05 4.79
N SER A 243 6.61 -13.23 3.86
CA SER A 243 6.47 -14.10 2.69
C SER A 243 6.22 -15.56 3.08
N ASP A 244 6.88 -16.02 4.14
CA ASP A 244 6.67 -17.38 4.67
C ASP A 244 5.26 -17.52 5.30
N LEU A 245 4.82 -16.49 6.03
CA LEU A 245 3.57 -16.49 6.80
C LEU A 245 2.30 -16.23 5.94
N SER A 246 2.40 -15.37 4.92
CA SER A 246 1.25 -14.92 4.12
C SER A 246 1.36 -15.40 2.68
N LYS A 247 0.24 -15.85 2.11
CA LYS A 247 0.14 -16.20 0.67
C LYS A 247 -0.36 -15.05 -0.20
N ARG A 248 -0.68 -13.90 0.41
CA ARG A 248 -1.15 -12.69 -0.25
C ARG A 248 -0.57 -11.46 0.46
N LEU A 249 0.76 -11.34 0.40
CA LEU A 249 1.50 -10.19 0.93
C LEU A 249 1.47 -9.06 -0.09
N TYR A 250 1.04 -7.87 0.34
CA TYR A 250 1.17 -6.63 -0.41
C TYR A 250 2.27 -5.75 0.19
N VAL A 251 2.77 -4.80 -0.58
CA VAL A 251 3.74 -3.81 -0.12
C VAL A 251 3.22 -2.40 -0.40
N TRP A 252 3.40 -1.52 0.57
CA TRP A 252 3.28 -0.07 0.42
C TRP A 252 4.69 0.49 0.32
N ASP A 253 5.09 0.93 -0.87
CA ASP A 253 6.36 1.57 -1.13
C ASP A 253 6.18 3.08 -1.40
N TYR A 254 7.25 3.86 -1.30
CA TYR A 254 7.20 5.32 -1.40
C TYR A 254 8.15 5.83 -2.48
N ILE A 255 7.61 6.65 -3.38
CA ILE A 255 8.31 7.11 -4.58
C ILE A 255 8.52 8.62 -4.65
N THR A 256 8.25 9.32 -3.55
CA THR A 256 8.38 10.76 -3.43
C THR A 256 9.00 11.17 -2.10
N ASN A 257 9.45 12.42 -2.03
CA ASN A 257 9.86 13.06 -0.79
C ASN A 257 8.71 13.95 -0.27
N PHE A 258 8.10 13.58 0.84
CA PHE A 258 7.06 14.38 1.51
C PHE A 258 7.61 15.62 2.23
N GLY A 259 8.91 15.66 2.54
CA GLY A 259 9.58 16.88 3.03
C GLY A 259 9.60 17.98 1.96
N GLY A 260 9.60 17.60 0.68
CA GLY A 260 9.44 18.53 -0.43
C GLY A 260 9.34 17.81 -1.77
N TYR A 261 8.16 17.83 -2.38
CA TYR A 261 7.91 17.08 -3.63
C TYR A 261 8.77 17.50 -4.83
N LEU A 262 9.29 18.73 -4.84
CA LEU A 262 10.18 19.23 -5.89
C LEU A 262 11.66 18.95 -5.61
N LEU A 263 12.01 18.50 -4.40
CA LEU A 263 13.37 18.11 -4.07
C LEU A 263 13.72 16.81 -4.80
N PRO A 264 14.96 16.64 -5.28
CA PRO A 264 15.36 15.40 -5.95
C PRO A 264 15.16 14.20 -5.02
N PHE A 265 14.49 13.15 -5.52
CA PHE A 265 14.31 11.90 -4.77
C PHE A 265 14.89 10.75 -5.61
N PRO A 266 16.18 10.42 -5.44
CA PRO A 266 17.00 9.67 -6.40
C PRO A 266 16.73 8.16 -6.42
N ASN A 267 15.47 7.75 -6.31
CA ASN A 267 15.03 6.36 -6.31
C ASN A 267 14.68 5.83 -7.71
N TRP A 268 14.86 6.62 -8.78
CA TRP A 268 14.48 6.22 -10.16
C TRP A 268 15.13 4.91 -10.61
N ASN A 269 16.39 4.69 -10.22
CA ASN A 269 17.16 3.51 -10.61
C ASN A 269 16.83 2.25 -9.80
N VAL A 270 16.10 2.39 -8.69
CA VAL A 270 15.78 1.26 -7.80
C VAL A 270 14.34 0.77 -7.97
N LEU A 271 13.47 1.52 -8.64
CA LEU A 271 12.05 1.15 -8.87
C LEU A 271 11.89 -0.29 -9.40
N VAL A 272 12.46 -0.59 -10.57
CA VAL A 272 12.34 -1.94 -11.17
C VAL A 272 13.11 -3.01 -10.38
N PRO A 273 14.36 -2.79 -9.92
CA PRO A 273 15.04 -3.72 -9.02
C PRO A 273 14.24 -4.06 -7.75
N ASN A 274 13.61 -3.07 -7.10
CA ASN A 274 12.80 -3.27 -5.90
C ASN A 274 11.58 -4.14 -6.22
N LEU A 275 10.81 -3.79 -7.25
CA LEU A 275 9.67 -4.59 -7.70
C LEU A 275 10.06 -6.06 -7.99
N ARG A 276 11.25 -6.31 -8.56
CA ARG A 276 11.75 -7.67 -8.81
C ARG A 276 12.00 -8.45 -7.53
N VAL A 277 12.60 -7.79 -6.55
CA VAL A 277 12.85 -8.37 -5.23
C VAL A 277 11.53 -8.70 -4.55
N LEU A 278 10.56 -7.78 -4.57
CA LEU A 278 9.22 -8.01 -4.02
C LEU A 278 8.54 -9.21 -4.70
N HIS A 279 8.52 -9.24 -6.04
CA HIS A 279 7.96 -10.35 -6.81
C HIS A 279 8.65 -11.69 -6.51
N ALA A 280 9.98 -11.71 -6.42
CA ALA A 280 10.75 -12.91 -6.08
C ALA A 280 10.46 -13.43 -4.65
N HIS A 281 10.03 -12.55 -3.75
CA HIS A 281 9.55 -12.87 -2.41
C HIS A 281 8.03 -13.09 -2.34
N GLY A 282 7.37 -13.35 -3.47
CA GLY A 282 5.95 -13.75 -3.50
C GLY A 282 4.97 -12.62 -3.16
N VAL A 283 5.42 -11.35 -3.18
CA VAL A 283 4.53 -10.20 -3.06
C VAL A 283 3.54 -10.22 -4.22
N ARG A 284 2.26 -10.13 -3.88
CA ARG A 284 1.15 -10.21 -4.82
C ARG A 284 0.57 -8.84 -5.14
N GLY A 285 0.94 -7.78 -4.43
CA GLY A 285 0.41 -6.45 -4.68
C GLY A 285 1.38 -5.36 -4.25
N VAL A 286 1.42 -4.27 -5.02
CA VAL A 286 2.25 -3.10 -4.70
C VAL A 286 1.42 -1.85 -4.84
N PHE A 287 1.50 -1.00 -3.81
CA PHE A 287 1.09 0.39 -3.84
C PHE A 287 2.33 1.26 -3.77
N GLU A 288 2.57 2.05 -4.81
CA GLU A 288 3.66 3.03 -4.88
C GLU A 288 3.10 4.42 -4.56
N GLU A 289 3.30 4.88 -3.33
CA GLU A 289 2.82 6.18 -2.89
C GLU A 289 3.72 7.31 -3.41
N GLY A 290 3.15 8.18 -4.23
CA GLY A 290 3.82 9.35 -4.78
C GLY A 290 3.10 10.64 -4.44
N THR A 291 3.22 11.64 -5.32
CA THR A 291 2.69 12.99 -5.05
C THR A 291 1.18 13.06 -5.28
N TYR A 292 0.39 12.61 -4.31
CA TYR A 292 -1.07 12.46 -4.47
C TYR A 292 -1.87 13.76 -4.33
N ASN A 293 -1.31 14.78 -3.68
CA ASN A 293 -1.97 16.06 -3.39
C ASN A 293 -1.37 17.23 -4.18
N THR A 294 -0.53 16.97 -5.17
CA THR A 294 0.01 17.99 -6.08
C THR A 294 0.17 17.45 -7.50
N ARG A 295 0.14 18.34 -8.48
CA ARG A 295 0.28 17.98 -9.91
C ARG A 295 1.73 17.80 -10.36
N GLY A 296 2.70 18.05 -9.49
CA GLY A 296 4.11 18.02 -9.85
C GLY A 296 5.01 17.60 -8.70
N GLY A 297 6.11 16.94 -9.08
CA GLY A 297 7.17 16.52 -8.19
C GLY A 297 8.37 16.06 -9.00
N ASP A 298 9.33 15.45 -8.32
CA ASP A 298 10.54 14.92 -8.91
C ASP A 298 10.29 13.79 -9.94
N LEU A 299 10.43 14.14 -11.23
CA LEU A 299 10.31 13.26 -12.40
C LEU A 299 9.08 12.33 -12.36
N VAL A 300 7.94 12.83 -11.88
CA VAL A 300 6.76 12.03 -11.58
C VAL A 300 6.24 11.23 -12.78
N GLN A 301 6.18 11.82 -13.97
CA GLN A 301 5.70 11.13 -15.18
C GLN A 301 6.63 9.98 -15.60
N LEU A 302 7.95 10.11 -15.37
CA LEU A 302 8.90 9.04 -15.61
C LEU A 302 8.66 7.89 -14.62
N LYS A 303 8.51 8.19 -13.33
CA LYS A 303 8.23 7.18 -12.29
C LYS A 303 6.94 6.43 -12.63
N ASP A 304 5.87 7.15 -12.96
CA ASP A 304 4.57 6.57 -13.35
C ASP A 304 4.68 5.62 -14.55
N TYR A 305 5.42 6.03 -15.58
CA TYR A 305 5.61 5.22 -16.76
C TYR A 305 6.40 3.94 -16.46
N VAL A 306 7.54 4.07 -15.78
CA VAL A 306 8.42 2.94 -15.46
C VAL A 306 7.72 1.95 -14.54
N LEU A 307 7.05 2.44 -13.49
CA LEU A 307 6.31 1.61 -12.53
C LEU A 307 5.13 0.89 -13.17
N GLY A 308 4.32 1.57 -13.97
CA GLY A 308 3.22 0.94 -14.69
C GLY A 308 3.71 -0.22 -15.58
N ARG A 309 4.76 0.03 -16.38
CA ARG A 309 5.37 -1.00 -17.24
C ARG A 309 5.95 -2.17 -16.43
N ALA A 310 6.62 -1.89 -15.31
CA ALA A 310 7.27 -2.90 -14.48
C ALA A 310 6.31 -3.76 -13.68
N MET A 311 5.23 -3.18 -13.14
CA MET A 311 4.20 -3.92 -12.42
C MET A 311 3.35 -4.78 -13.35
N TRP A 312 3.22 -4.40 -14.63
CA TRP A 312 2.60 -5.25 -15.64
C TRP A 312 3.50 -6.42 -16.05
N ASN A 313 4.79 -6.16 -16.27
CA ASN A 313 5.78 -7.16 -16.64
C ASN A 313 7.12 -6.86 -15.97
N ILE A 314 7.51 -7.70 -15.00
CA ILE A 314 8.69 -7.48 -14.18
C ILE A 314 10.02 -7.74 -14.90
N SER A 315 9.92 -8.37 -16.08
CA SER A 315 11.08 -8.75 -16.92
C SER A 315 11.54 -7.63 -17.85
N ILE A 316 10.94 -6.43 -17.80
CA ILE A 316 11.32 -5.30 -18.67
C ILE A 316 12.79 -4.88 -18.49
N ASP A 317 13.43 -4.36 -19.53
CA ASP A 317 14.71 -3.66 -19.36
C ASP A 317 14.45 -2.27 -18.76
N ALA A 318 14.84 -2.08 -17.50
CA ALA A 318 14.62 -0.83 -16.77
C ALA A 318 15.35 0.36 -17.39
N ALA A 319 16.58 0.15 -17.89
CA ALA A 319 17.38 1.21 -18.48
C ALA A 319 16.80 1.61 -19.84
N ALA A 320 16.45 0.63 -20.68
CA ALA A 320 15.84 0.88 -21.97
C ALA A 320 14.45 1.52 -21.85
N THR A 321 13.64 1.09 -20.86
CA THR A 321 12.31 1.68 -20.60
C THR A 321 12.43 3.13 -20.14
N THR A 322 13.42 3.44 -19.29
CA THR A 322 13.75 4.82 -18.92
C THR A 322 14.17 5.63 -20.15
N ASP A 323 15.08 5.11 -20.97
CA ASP A 323 15.58 5.82 -22.16
C ASP A 323 14.49 6.04 -23.23
N GLU A 324 13.58 5.08 -23.39
CA GLU A 324 12.38 5.20 -24.22
C GLU A 324 11.52 6.39 -23.77
N PHE A 325 11.22 6.46 -22.47
CA PHE A 325 10.43 7.57 -21.92
C PHE A 325 11.14 8.92 -22.10
N LEU A 326 12.43 8.98 -21.76
CA LEU A 326 13.20 10.21 -21.84
C LEU A 326 13.25 10.75 -23.28
N LEU A 327 13.44 9.87 -24.26
CA LEU A 327 13.41 10.23 -25.68
C LEU A 327 12.01 10.70 -26.12
N ALA A 328 10.96 9.98 -25.73
CA ALA A 328 9.59 10.27 -26.16
C ALA A 328 9.03 11.56 -25.53
N TYR A 329 9.35 11.81 -24.26
CA TYR A 329 8.79 12.91 -23.47
C TYR A 329 9.61 14.20 -23.60
N TYR A 330 10.94 14.10 -23.56
CA TYR A 330 11.84 15.27 -23.58
C TYR A 330 12.56 15.48 -24.93
N GLY A 331 12.38 14.57 -25.89
CA GLY A 331 13.14 14.59 -27.15
C GLY A 331 14.60 14.15 -26.97
N ALA A 332 15.35 14.10 -28.07
CA ALA A 332 16.72 13.57 -28.05
C ALA A 332 17.66 14.36 -27.12
N ASP A 333 17.63 15.69 -27.19
CA ASP A 333 18.56 16.54 -26.43
C ASP A 333 18.12 16.68 -24.96
N GLY A 334 16.83 16.92 -24.73
CA GLY A 334 16.26 17.00 -23.39
C GLY A 334 16.40 15.66 -22.65
N GLY A 335 16.13 14.54 -23.32
CA GLY A 335 16.30 13.21 -22.75
C GLY A 335 17.74 12.93 -22.32
N ARG A 336 18.74 13.31 -23.12
CA ARG A 336 20.16 13.19 -22.73
C ARG A 336 20.51 14.05 -21.52
N ALA A 337 19.99 15.28 -21.45
CA ALA A 337 20.22 16.17 -20.32
C ALA A 337 19.61 15.63 -19.02
N VAL A 338 18.35 15.15 -19.07
CA VAL A 338 17.68 14.55 -17.92
C VAL A 338 18.39 13.26 -17.48
N ARG A 339 18.83 12.41 -18.41
CA ARG A 339 19.62 11.21 -18.08
C ARG A 339 20.92 11.56 -17.36
N ALA A 340 21.63 12.60 -17.81
CA ALA A 340 22.84 13.08 -17.17
C ALA A 340 22.56 13.62 -15.75
N TYR A 341 21.46 14.35 -15.57
CA TYR A 341 20.97 14.81 -14.27
C TYR A 341 20.71 13.63 -13.32
N MET A 342 19.92 12.63 -13.76
CA MET A 342 19.63 11.44 -12.95
C MET A 342 20.91 10.74 -12.49
N GLN A 343 21.88 10.57 -13.41
CA GLN A 343 23.17 9.96 -13.09
C GLN A 343 23.98 10.78 -12.08
N MET A 344 23.98 12.12 -12.21
CA MET A 344 24.66 13.00 -11.27
C MET A 344 24.06 12.90 -9.87
N VAL A 345 22.74 13.02 -9.74
CA VAL A 345 22.07 12.96 -8.43
C VAL A 345 22.16 11.57 -7.82
N THR A 346 21.98 10.50 -8.59
CA THR A 346 22.14 9.13 -8.05
C THR A 346 23.57 8.88 -7.57
N ARG A 347 24.61 9.37 -8.26
CA ARG A 347 26.00 9.26 -7.76
C ARG A 347 26.16 10.00 -6.44
N ALA A 348 25.74 11.27 -6.38
CA ALA A 348 25.83 12.07 -5.17
C ALA A 348 25.13 11.40 -3.97
N ALA A 349 23.91 10.89 -4.17
CA ALA A 349 23.14 10.23 -3.10
C ALA A 349 23.79 8.93 -2.59
N ARG A 350 24.41 8.14 -3.48
CA ARG A 350 25.14 6.92 -3.10
C ARG A 350 26.43 7.23 -2.35
N ASP A 351 27.18 8.22 -2.82
CA ASP A 351 28.50 8.57 -2.28
C ASP A 351 28.40 9.30 -0.93
N ALA A 352 27.31 10.04 -0.69
CA ALA A 352 27.12 10.84 0.51
C ALA A 352 26.62 10.07 1.74
N TYR A 353 26.47 8.74 1.69
CA TYR A 353 25.91 7.94 2.80
C TYR A 353 24.54 8.47 3.27
N VAL A 354 23.77 9.10 2.38
CA VAL A 354 22.49 9.71 2.73
C VAL A 354 21.46 8.59 2.81
N HIS A 355 21.09 8.23 4.04
CA HIS A 355 19.87 7.47 4.30
C HIS A 355 18.70 8.35 3.86
N SER A 356 18.29 8.20 2.60
CA SER A 356 17.17 8.96 2.05
C SER A 356 15.90 8.35 2.61
N THR A 357 15.31 9.00 3.60
CA THR A 357 13.95 8.71 4.07
C THR A 357 12.95 9.52 3.24
N MET A 358 11.67 9.19 3.30
CA MET A 358 10.60 9.96 2.64
C MET A 358 10.41 11.40 3.20
N TRP A 359 11.17 11.79 4.23
CA TRP A 359 11.13 13.09 4.88
C TRP A 359 12.49 13.81 4.83
N SER A 360 13.34 13.48 3.85
CA SER A 360 14.69 14.02 3.81
C SER A 360 14.69 15.49 3.38
N ASP A 361 15.22 16.36 4.24
CA ASP A 361 15.41 17.78 3.95
C ASP A 361 16.80 18.09 3.36
N ASP A 362 17.78 17.19 3.58
CA ASP A 362 19.19 17.39 3.18
C ASP A 362 19.64 16.33 2.16
N PHE A 363 19.53 16.65 0.86
CA PHE A 363 20.17 15.85 -0.21
C PHE A 363 21.59 16.33 -0.55
N LEU A 364 22.00 17.47 0.03
CA LEU A 364 23.26 18.15 -0.26
C LEU A 364 23.79 18.74 1.06
N GLY A 365 24.52 17.93 1.83
CA GLY A 365 25.47 18.48 2.81
C GLY A 365 26.54 19.32 2.07
N PRO A 366 27.18 20.28 2.76
CA PRO A 366 27.90 21.42 2.17
C PRO A 366 28.94 21.07 1.10
#